data_AF-A0A5B0FDE1-F1
#
_entry.id   AF-A0A5B0FDE1-F1
#
_cell.length_a   1.000
_cell.length_b   1.000
_cell.length_c   1.000
_cell.angle_alpha   90.00
_cell.angle_beta   90.00
_cell.angle_gamma   90.00
#
_symmetry.space_group_name_H-M   'P 1'
#
loop_
_entity.id
_entity.type
_entity.pdbx_description
1 polymer ?
#
loop_
_entity_poly.entity_id
_entity_poly.type
_entity_poly.pdbx_seq_one_letter_code
_entity_poly.pdbx_strand_id
1 'polypeptide(L)'
;MRLIFTTCLLLLVRTLTVAQTQELAPADIKEIRAEARKVIEVQLNDLLNTIALDNITESNKQLLIYDSYLPSQNQVFYGDKAMVEDDVNPDNTIRKSGPDLPIRKYLDDLKLYYNKSPKYSIKISEVSVGQVQQKEYPYVQVTFKTQFTNTHRQKTTKYENVYRVAELRADKPDKQWIVLITRIGYYQPSANTVASAPAGTSTAPVVATAPSPVKKTDEVKKMEEVIGHEEPKKAASATPDKATVTMVANKEPENAAKKEVPAKNAIKEEVPVAELKKPEVAEKKEAPKTEPKKEVAASVKPVEKSPEMAPASSKDRRTATLNAELAALGKKATKYKREGALMRAGAGIAVAASVATGVVLYGAYNDYKAEIDKKNAAFDVWYDTVVDGVANGEKFNSRTSYHAKPNSLISFASPGVFVAGAGIIAGGVLWFVGSKSAKKARHYNKLLEQKRKQLVVSPQWNGARQYAGFHLTYQF
;
A
#
# COMPACT_ATOMS: atom_id res chain seq x y z
N MET A 1 -47.84 -0.31 46.55
CA MET A 1 -47.40 -0.32 45.12
C MET A 1 -45.99 0.22 44.86
N ARG A 2 -45.36 1.03 45.73
CA ARG A 2 -43.97 1.54 45.50
C ARG A 2 -42.83 0.54 45.74
N LEU A 3 -43.10 -0.62 46.34
CA LEU A 3 -42.09 -1.63 46.72
C LEU A 3 -41.90 -2.77 45.70
N ILE A 4 -42.76 -2.86 44.68
CA ILE A 4 -42.68 -3.90 43.62
C ILE A 4 -41.86 -3.39 42.42
N PHE A 5 -41.76 -2.07 42.24
CA PHE A 5 -40.99 -1.47 41.14
C PHE A 5 -39.47 -1.43 41.40
N THR A 6 -39.03 -1.39 42.66
CA THR A 6 -37.59 -1.36 43.01
C THR A 6 -36.92 -2.74 42.93
N THR A 7 -37.65 -3.83 43.19
CA THR A 7 -37.13 -5.19 43.06
C THR A 7 -37.04 -5.67 41.61
N CYS A 8 -37.87 -5.14 40.70
CA CYS A 8 -37.78 -5.47 39.27
C CYS A 8 -36.61 -4.74 38.57
N LEU A 9 -36.21 -3.56 39.05
CA LEU A 9 -35.07 -2.81 38.51
C LEU A 9 -33.70 -3.43 38.91
N LEU A 10 -33.64 -4.21 40.00
CA LEU A 10 -32.41 -4.89 40.44
C LEU A 10 -32.14 -6.24 39.74
N LEU A 11 -33.13 -6.81 39.05
CA LEU A 11 -32.98 -8.06 38.27
C LEU A 11 -32.54 -7.82 36.82
N LEU A 12 -32.57 -6.58 36.33
CA LEU A 12 -32.13 -6.21 34.97
C LEU A 12 -30.64 -5.82 34.88
N VAL A 13 -29.90 -5.81 35.99
CA VAL A 13 -28.48 -5.38 36.03
C VAL A 13 -27.49 -6.58 35.99
N ARG A 14 -27.96 -7.81 35.77
CA ARG A 14 -27.11 -9.02 35.89
C ARG A 14 -26.78 -9.78 34.61
N THR A 15 -27.04 -9.23 33.42
CA THR A 15 -26.32 -9.71 32.22
C THR A 15 -25.00 -8.96 32.10
N LEU A 16 -24.11 -9.11 33.09
CA LEU A 16 -22.69 -8.88 32.85
C LEU A 16 -22.29 -9.89 31.79
N THR A 17 -22.20 -9.42 30.55
CA THR A 17 -21.46 -10.08 29.49
C THR A 17 -20.05 -10.30 30.01
N VAL A 18 -19.81 -11.49 30.56
CA VAL A 18 -18.46 -12.01 30.70
C VAL A 18 -17.97 -12.07 29.27
N ALA A 19 -17.21 -11.06 28.87
CA ALA A 19 -16.42 -11.10 27.65
C ALA A 19 -15.49 -12.29 27.84
N GLN A 20 -15.89 -13.45 27.31
CA GLN A 20 -15.00 -14.59 27.24
C GLN A 20 -13.82 -14.11 26.40
N THR A 21 -12.70 -13.84 27.08
CA THR A 21 -11.43 -13.54 26.43
C THR A 21 -11.11 -14.76 25.57
N GLN A 22 -11.48 -14.68 24.30
CA GLN A 22 -11.33 -15.78 23.37
C GLN A 22 -9.82 -15.96 23.19
N GLU A 23 -9.32 -17.10 23.64
CA GLU A 23 -7.90 -17.42 23.52
C GLU A 23 -7.53 -17.41 22.03
N LEU A 24 -6.46 -16.70 21.68
CA LEU A 24 -6.01 -16.59 20.30
C LEU A 24 -5.59 -17.97 19.79
N ALA A 25 -6.12 -18.37 18.63
CA ALA A 25 -5.69 -19.61 18.01
C ALA A 25 -4.19 -19.54 17.64
N PRO A 26 -3.44 -20.65 17.69
CA PRO A 26 -2.03 -20.67 17.29
C PRO A 26 -1.79 -20.16 15.86
N ALA A 27 -2.75 -20.38 14.96
CA ALA A 27 -2.72 -19.85 13.59
C ALA A 27 -2.80 -18.31 13.57
N ASP A 28 -3.67 -17.72 14.39
CA ASP A 28 -3.82 -16.27 14.52
C ASP A 28 -2.54 -15.63 15.08
N ILE A 29 -1.93 -16.24 16.10
CA ILE A 29 -0.66 -15.78 16.68
C ILE A 29 0.45 -15.75 15.62
N LYS A 30 0.53 -16.78 14.77
CA LYS A 30 1.50 -16.84 13.69
C LYS A 30 1.25 -15.76 12.63
N GLU A 31 0.00 -15.51 12.28
CA GLU A 31 -0.39 -14.48 11.31
C GLU A 31 -0.09 -13.07 11.83
N ILE A 32 -0.48 -12.76 13.06
CA ILE A 32 -0.18 -11.46 13.71
C ILE A 32 1.32 -11.20 13.72
N ARG A 33 2.14 -12.20 14.06
CA ARG A 33 3.61 -12.05 14.07
C ARG A 33 4.20 -11.80 12.68
N ALA A 34 3.67 -12.48 11.65
CA ALA A 34 4.11 -12.28 10.29
C ALA A 34 3.75 -10.88 9.78
N GLU A 35 2.53 -10.41 10.08
CA GLU A 35 2.09 -9.07 9.68
C GLU A 35 2.84 -7.98 10.46
N ALA A 36 3.07 -8.16 11.76
CA ALA A 36 3.87 -7.24 12.57
C ALA A 36 5.30 -7.05 12.04
N ARG A 37 5.95 -8.15 11.63
CA ARG A 37 7.27 -8.07 10.99
C ARG A 37 7.21 -7.24 9.71
N LYS A 38 6.23 -7.52 8.85
CA LYS A 38 6.05 -6.81 7.57
C LYS A 38 5.77 -5.32 7.76
N VAL A 39 4.98 -4.94 8.75
CA VAL A 39 4.70 -3.54 9.10
C VAL A 39 6.00 -2.80 9.43
N ILE A 40 6.92 -3.42 10.20
CA ILE A 40 8.19 -2.79 10.58
C ILE A 40 9.23 -2.83 9.46
N GLU A 41 9.48 -4.00 8.86
CA GLU A 41 10.53 -4.19 7.85
C GLU A 41 10.25 -3.47 6.54
N VAL A 42 8.99 -3.48 6.10
CA VAL A 42 8.60 -2.99 4.77
C VAL A 42 7.90 -1.64 4.92
N GLN A 43 6.75 -1.60 5.60
CA GLN A 43 5.88 -0.43 5.52
C GLN A 43 6.44 0.79 6.23
N LEU A 44 6.95 0.62 7.47
CA LEU A 44 7.59 1.71 8.21
C LEU A 44 8.87 2.16 7.51
N ASN A 45 9.71 1.23 7.07
CA ASN A 45 10.95 1.55 6.36
C ASN A 45 10.69 2.34 5.06
N ASP A 46 9.70 1.90 4.27
CA ASP A 46 9.33 2.57 3.01
C ASP A 46 8.74 3.96 3.27
N LEU A 47 7.87 4.10 4.28
CA LEU A 47 7.30 5.39 4.66
C LEU A 47 8.39 6.40 5.03
N LEU A 48 9.30 6.03 5.93
CA LEU A 48 10.36 6.92 6.40
C LEU A 48 11.29 7.31 5.25
N ASN A 49 11.70 6.35 4.42
CA ASN A 49 12.55 6.64 3.26
C ASN A 49 11.84 7.51 2.23
N THR A 50 10.56 7.28 1.96
CA THR A 50 9.79 8.07 0.98
C THR A 50 9.68 9.52 1.43
N ILE A 51 9.46 9.79 2.72
CA ILE A 51 9.45 11.16 3.26
C ILE A 51 10.85 11.82 3.14
N ALA A 52 11.91 11.03 3.32
CA ALA A 52 13.30 11.47 3.24
C ALA A 52 13.86 11.64 1.81
N LEU A 53 13.14 11.22 0.76
CA LEU A 53 13.55 11.42 -0.63
C LEU A 53 13.49 12.90 -1.04
N ASP A 54 14.44 13.38 -1.83
CA ASP A 54 14.46 14.77 -2.33
C ASP A 54 13.58 15.00 -3.57
N ASN A 55 13.29 13.95 -4.34
CA ASN A 55 12.56 13.99 -5.60
C ASN A 55 11.03 13.93 -5.46
N ILE A 56 10.49 13.98 -4.24
CA ILE A 56 9.05 13.96 -3.97
C ILE A 56 8.59 15.36 -3.60
N THR A 57 7.50 15.81 -4.24
CA THR A 57 6.87 17.10 -3.96
C THR A 57 6.36 17.18 -2.52
N GLU A 58 6.36 18.38 -1.94
CA GLU A 58 5.92 18.56 -0.55
C GLU A 58 4.44 18.21 -0.35
N SER A 59 3.59 18.41 -1.37
CA SER A 59 2.18 17.97 -1.33
C SER A 59 2.04 16.46 -1.21
N ASN A 60 2.86 15.69 -1.95
CA ASN A 60 2.83 14.24 -1.92
C ASN A 60 3.35 13.69 -0.60
N LYS A 61 4.39 14.31 -0.02
CA LYS A 61 4.86 13.96 1.33
C LYS A 61 3.78 14.20 2.37
N GLN A 62 3.09 15.33 2.28
CA GLN A 62 2.01 15.64 3.20
C GLN A 62 0.87 14.61 3.11
N LEU A 63 0.51 14.20 1.90
CA LEU A 63 -0.48 13.14 1.68
C LEU A 63 -0.03 11.81 2.30
N LEU A 64 1.22 11.39 2.06
CA LEU A 64 1.79 10.17 2.65
C LEU A 64 1.79 10.21 4.18
N ILE A 65 2.09 11.36 4.77
CA ILE A 65 2.02 11.55 6.23
C ILE A 65 0.59 11.32 6.71
N TYR A 66 -0.42 11.93 6.08
CA TYR A 66 -1.82 11.72 6.47
C TYR A 66 -2.28 10.27 6.28
N ASP A 67 -1.97 9.66 5.14
CA ASP A 67 -2.36 8.28 4.82
C ASP A 67 -1.74 7.25 5.77
N SER A 68 -0.60 7.58 6.39
CA SER A 68 0.12 6.69 7.31
C SER A 68 -0.63 6.40 8.61
N TYR A 69 -1.57 7.26 9.02
CA TYR A 69 -2.33 7.09 10.26
C TYR A 69 -3.85 7.20 10.10
N LEU A 70 -4.34 7.64 8.94
CA LEU A 70 -5.76 7.57 8.61
C LEU A 70 -6.13 6.19 8.05
N PRO A 71 -7.38 5.73 8.21
CA PRO A 71 -7.86 4.48 7.62
C PRO A 71 -7.63 4.44 6.10
N SER A 72 -6.62 3.69 5.66
CA SER A 72 -6.21 3.56 4.27
C SER A 72 -5.44 2.25 4.07
N GLN A 73 -5.16 1.88 2.81
CA GLN A 73 -4.30 0.71 2.52
C GLN A 73 -2.84 0.93 2.94
N ASN A 74 -2.43 2.19 3.12
CA ASN A 74 -1.08 2.59 3.50
C ASN A 74 -0.99 2.96 4.98
N GLN A 75 -2.02 2.63 5.77
CA GLN A 75 -2.03 2.90 7.19
C GLN A 75 -0.98 2.02 7.88
N VAL A 76 -0.05 2.66 8.58
CA VAL A 76 1.02 2.02 9.36
C VAL A 76 0.75 2.21 10.86
N PHE A 77 0.17 3.34 11.24
CA PHE A 77 -0.05 3.74 12.62
C PHE A 77 -1.53 3.66 13.02
N TYR A 78 -1.76 3.33 14.29
CA TYR A 78 -3.07 3.26 14.91
C TYR A 78 -3.58 4.67 15.24
N GLY A 79 -3.95 5.44 14.22
CA GLY A 79 -4.47 6.79 14.36
C GLY A 79 -3.40 7.86 14.59
N ASP A 80 -3.87 9.11 14.66
CA ASP A 80 -3.04 10.31 14.85
C ASP A 80 -2.42 10.42 16.26
N LYS A 81 -2.94 9.63 17.21
CA LYS A 81 -2.46 9.53 18.59
C LYS A 81 -1.30 8.56 18.78
N ALA A 82 -0.86 7.87 17.74
CA ALA A 82 0.33 7.03 17.84
C ALA A 82 1.53 7.91 18.23
N MET A 83 2.34 7.41 19.17
CA MET A 83 3.46 8.17 19.74
C MET A 83 4.79 7.61 19.27
N VAL A 84 5.71 8.46 18.86
CA VAL A 84 7.06 8.09 18.45
C VAL A 84 8.04 8.93 19.24
N GLU A 85 8.92 8.26 19.98
CA GLU A 85 10.01 8.91 20.68
C GLU A 85 10.99 9.55 19.68
N ASP A 86 11.27 10.84 19.83
CA ASP A 86 12.06 11.60 18.86
C ASP A 86 13.51 11.10 18.69
N ASP A 87 13.83 10.55 17.52
CA ASP A 87 15.19 10.29 17.04
C ASP A 87 15.58 11.12 15.80
N VAL A 88 14.73 12.08 15.40
CA VAL A 88 15.06 13.01 14.32
C VAL A 88 16.14 13.96 14.79
N ASN A 89 16.14 14.31 16.08
CA ASN A 89 17.25 15.03 16.70
C ASN A 89 18.39 14.06 17.07
N PRO A 90 19.60 14.18 16.48
CA PRO A 90 20.73 13.28 16.77
C PRO A 90 21.25 13.38 18.21
N ASP A 91 20.89 14.42 18.97
CA ASP A 91 21.25 14.53 20.38
C ASP A 91 20.37 13.64 21.29
N ASN A 92 19.23 13.17 20.77
CA ASN A 92 18.39 12.21 21.46
C ASN A 92 18.94 10.81 21.20
N THR A 93 19.28 10.12 22.28
CA THR A 93 19.93 8.81 22.24
C THR A 93 19.26 7.90 23.26
N ILE A 94 19.65 6.63 23.29
CA ILE A 94 19.19 5.68 24.33
C ILE A 94 19.51 6.19 25.74
N ARG A 95 20.60 6.94 25.92
CA ARG A 95 21.01 7.51 27.22
C ARG A 95 20.31 8.83 27.55
N LYS A 96 19.86 9.54 26.51
CA LYS A 96 19.17 10.83 26.61
C LYS A 96 17.90 10.75 25.77
N SER A 97 16.91 10.10 26.35
CA SER A 97 15.58 9.91 25.77
C SER A 97 15.01 11.26 25.30
N GLY A 98 14.48 11.24 24.07
CA GLY A 98 13.76 12.38 23.50
C GLY A 98 12.32 12.43 24.03
N PRO A 99 11.58 13.52 23.78
CA PRO A 99 10.16 13.54 24.07
C PRO A 99 9.40 12.54 23.16
N ASP A 100 8.35 11.93 23.69
CA ASP A 100 7.36 11.20 22.88
C ASP A 100 6.55 12.22 22.06
N LEU A 101 6.63 12.13 20.74
CA LEU A 101 5.93 13.01 19.80
C LEU A 101 4.72 12.30 19.19
N PRO A 102 3.59 13.01 18.97
CA PRO A 102 2.53 12.50 18.11
C PRO A 102 3.08 12.22 16.71
N ILE A 103 2.62 11.13 16.08
CA ILE A 103 3.18 10.63 14.81
C ILE A 103 3.26 11.71 13.73
N ARG A 104 2.22 12.54 13.60
CA ARG A 104 2.21 13.65 12.65
C ARG A 104 3.38 14.59 12.86
N LYS A 105 3.64 14.99 14.10
CA LYS A 105 4.74 15.89 14.45
C LYS A 105 6.09 15.22 14.18
N TYR A 106 6.26 13.96 14.57
CA TYR A 106 7.47 13.20 14.28
C TYR A 106 7.80 13.17 12.78
N LEU A 107 6.82 12.86 11.92
CA LEU A 107 7.03 12.80 10.47
C LEU A 107 7.24 14.19 9.83
N ASP A 108 6.59 15.24 10.36
CA ASP A 108 6.83 16.62 9.95
C ASP A 108 8.24 17.10 10.35
N ASP A 109 8.71 16.73 11.54
CA ASP A 109 10.06 17.03 12.02
C ASP A 109 11.10 16.28 11.17
N LEU A 110 10.87 15.00 10.86
CA LEU A 110 11.71 14.23 9.94
C LEU A 110 11.81 14.93 8.57
N LYS A 111 10.68 15.37 8.01
CA LYS A 111 10.62 16.08 6.72
C LYS A 111 11.41 17.40 6.73
N LEU A 112 11.43 18.10 7.86
CA LEU A 112 12.02 19.43 7.99
C LEU A 112 13.52 19.39 8.30
N TYR A 113 13.91 18.49 9.20
CA TYR A 113 15.23 18.53 9.84
C TYR A 113 16.19 17.45 9.36
N TYR A 114 15.72 16.39 8.71
CA TYR A 114 16.59 15.38 8.13
C TYR A 114 17.11 15.82 6.75
N ASN A 115 18.41 15.67 6.46
CA ASN A 115 18.92 15.94 5.12
C ASN A 115 18.39 14.88 4.15
N LYS A 116 17.73 15.37 3.09
CA LYS A 116 17.13 14.53 2.06
C LYS A 116 18.19 13.98 1.11
N SER A 117 17.90 12.86 0.47
CA SER A 117 18.81 12.19 -0.48
C SER A 117 18.00 11.56 -1.61
N PRO A 118 18.55 11.42 -2.84
CA PRO A 118 17.89 10.73 -3.94
C PRO A 118 17.86 9.21 -3.75
N LYS A 119 18.61 8.68 -2.78
CA LYS A 119 18.67 7.27 -2.40
C LYS A 119 18.14 7.08 -0.97
N TYR A 120 17.64 5.88 -0.69
CA TYR A 120 17.21 5.47 0.65
C TYR A 120 18.38 5.60 1.64
N SER A 121 18.13 6.34 2.71
CA SER A 121 19.15 6.71 3.71
C SER A 121 18.72 6.36 5.14
N ILE A 122 17.55 5.75 5.32
CA ILE A 122 17.09 5.21 6.59
C ILE A 122 17.02 3.70 6.44
N LYS A 123 17.62 2.96 7.37
CA LYS A 123 17.67 1.50 7.34
C LYS A 123 17.09 0.93 8.62
N ILE A 124 16.15 0.01 8.48
CA ILE A 124 15.66 -0.85 9.55
C ILE A 124 16.32 -2.23 9.41
N SER A 125 16.90 -2.74 10.48
CA SER A 125 17.55 -4.06 10.53
C SER A 125 17.31 -4.77 11.86
N GLU A 126 17.76 -6.02 11.97
CA GLU A 126 17.72 -6.82 13.21
C GLU A 126 16.31 -6.91 13.82
N VAL A 127 15.30 -7.13 12.97
CA VAL A 127 13.89 -7.16 13.40
C VAL A 127 13.56 -8.48 14.11
N SER A 128 13.17 -8.36 15.37
CA SER A 128 12.76 -9.47 16.25
C SER A 128 11.34 -9.24 16.76
N VAL A 129 10.45 -10.20 16.51
CA VAL A 129 9.04 -10.13 16.90
C VAL A 129 8.83 -10.90 18.20
N GLY A 130 8.31 -10.23 19.22
CA GLY A 130 8.01 -10.80 20.54
C GLY A 130 6.83 -11.78 20.54
N GLN A 131 6.42 -12.19 21.74
CA GLN A 131 5.19 -12.97 21.93
C GLN A 131 3.96 -12.08 21.77
N VAL A 132 2.90 -12.63 21.17
CA VAL A 132 1.60 -11.96 21.11
C VAL A 132 0.95 -12.08 22.49
N GLN A 133 0.55 -10.96 23.05
CA GLN A 133 -0.08 -10.88 24.36
C GLN A 133 -1.54 -10.46 24.17
N GLN A 134 -2.46 -11.13 24.86
CA GLN A 134 -3.88 -10.80 24.85
C GLN A 134 -4.20 -10.00 26.11
N LYS A 135 -4.55 -8.72 25.94
CA LYS A 135 -5.14 -7.88 27.01
C LYS A 135 -6.56 -7.48 26.58
N GLU A 136 -6.88 -6.20 26.57
CA GLU A 136 -8.10 -5.66 25.97
C GLU A 136 -8.14 -5.92 24.46
N TYR A 137 -6.97 -5.92 23.82
CA TYR A 137 -6.76 -6.30 22.43
C TYR A 137 -5.48 -7.15 22.31
N PRO A 138 -5.35 -7.96 21.25
CA PRO A 138 -4.08 -8.60 20.91
C PRO A 138 -3.03 -7.54 20.59
N TYR A 139 -1.85 -7.65 21.17
CA TYR A 139 -0.73 -6.77 20.86
C TYR A 139 0.58 -7.56 20.83
N VAL A 140 1.57 -6.98 20.14
CA VAL A 140 2.90 -7.57 19.99
C VAL A 140 3.95 -6.46 20.04
N GLN A 141 5.07 -6.74 20.68
CA GLN A 141 6.23 -5.86 20.68
C GLN A 141 7.24 -6.36 19.64
N VAL A 142 7.77 -5.44 18.84
CA VAL A 142 8.79 -5.72 17.83
C VAL A 142 10.02 -4.88 18.12
N THR A 143 11.14 -5.54 18.39
CA THR A 143 12.43 -4.88 18.58
C THR A 143 13.15 -4.81 17.24
N PHE A 144 13.73 -3.67 16.90
CA PHE A 144 14.47 -3.48 15.65
C PHE A 144 15.56 -2.44 15.84
N LYS A 145 16.48 -2.37 14.89
CA LYS A 145 17.55 -1.37 14.85
C LYS A 145 17.29 -0.38 13.73
N THR A 146 17.42 0.91 14.03
CA THR A 146 17.27 1.99 13.06
C THR A 146 18.61 2.67 12.85
N GLN A 147 18.95 2.94 11.60
CA GLN A 147 20.15 3.64 11.19
C GLN A 147 19.81 4.74 10.17
N PHE A 148 20.10 5.98 10.53
CA PHE A 148 20.06 7.13 9.63
C PHE A 148 21.46 7.36 9.05
N THR A 149 21.62 7.23 7.73
CA THR A 149 22.94 7.37 7.08
C THR A 149 23.24 8.80 6.63
N ASN A 150 22.22 9.65 6.48
CA ASN A 150 22.40 11.08 6.19
C ASN A 150 22.50 11.92 7.49
N THR A 151 22.78 13.22 7.37
CA THR A 151 22.96 14.13 8.51
C THR A 151 21.71 14.94 8.82
N HIS A 152 21.71 15.59 9.98
CA HIS A 152 20.69 16.59 10.33
C HIS A 152 20.98 17.91 9.57
N ARG A 153 19.93 18.64 9.17
CA ARG A 153 20.05 19.86 8.35
C ARG A 153 20.75 21.01 9.09
N GLN A 154 20.59 21.06 10.41
CA GLN A 154 21.10 22.14 11.25
C GLN A 154 22.21 21.70 12.22
N LYS A 155 22.53 20.40 12.28
CA LYS A 155 23.49 19.86 13.25
C LYS A 155 24.52 19.02 12.54
N THR A 156 25.77 19.13 12.97
CA THR A 156 26.90 18.35 12.44
C THR A 156 27.03 16.98 13.11
N THR A 157 26.33 16.76 14.23
CA THR A 157 26.27 15.48 14.95
C THR A 157 25.75 14.37 14.04
N LYS A 158 26.48 13.27 13.99
CA LYS A 158 26.05 12.06 13.26
C LYS A 158 25.02 11.31 14.09
N TYR A 159 24.04 10.70 13.42
CA TYR A 159 23.09 9.81 14.09
C TYR A 159 23.78 8.56 14.62
N GLU A 160 23.37 8.13 15.80
CA GLU A 160 23.74 6.84 16.35
C GLU A 160 22.83 5.73 15.81
N ASN A 161 23.34 4.50 15.75
CA ASN A 161 22.50 3.34 15.49
C ASN A 161 21.74 3.00 16.77
N VAL A 162 20.41 3.07 16.71
CA VAL A 162 19.56 2.93 17.91
C VAL A 162 18.69 1.69 17.81
N TYR A 163 18.61 0.93 18.90
CA TYR A 163 17.59 -0.10 19.06
C TYR A 163 16.28 0.55 19.51
N ARG A 164 15.20 0.14 18.87
CA ARG A 164 13.84 0.63 19.09
C ARG A 164 12.92 -0.54 19.40
N VAL A 165 11.81 -0.24 20.08
CA VAL A 165 10.68 -1.15 20.24
C VAL A 165 9.46 -0.48 19.66
N ALA A 166 8.80 -1.16 18.73
CA ALA A 166 7.44 -0.82 18.32
C ALA A 166 6.45 -1.66 19.11
N GLU A 167 5.43 -1.00 19.66
CA GLU A 167 4.23 -1.65 20.17
C GLU A 167 3.18 -1.63 19.07
N LEU A 168 2.68 -2.80 18.70
CA LEU A 168 1.68 -2.94 17.65
C LEU A 168 0.42 -3.59 18.19
N ARG A 169 -0.72 -3.00 17.85
CA ARG A 169 -2.06 -3.53 18.10
C ARG A 169 -2.51 -4.35 16.90
N ALA A 170 -3.15 -5.48 17.14
CA ALA A 170 -3.77 -6.27 16.08
C ALA A 170 -5.30 -6.25 16.21
N ASP A 171 -5.98 -5.91 15.12
CA ASP A 171 -7.44 -5.97 14.99
C ASP A 171 -7.80 -6.97 13.87
N LYS A 172 -9.00 -7.58 13.94
CA LYS A 172 -9.44 -8.57 12.94
C LYS A 172 -10.71 -8.14 12.18
N PRO A 173 -10.71 -6.98 11.48
CA PRO A 173 -11.86 -6.59 10.68
C PRO A 173 -12.06 -7.60 9.53
N ASP A 174 -13.32 -7.95 9.26
CA ASP A 174 -13.69 -8.82 8.14
C ASP A 174 -12.92 -10.17 8.06
N LYS A 175 -12.55 -10.71 9.23
CA LYS A 175 -11.82 -11.98 9.42
C LYS A 175 -10.34 -11.96 9.00
N GLN A 176 -9.78 -10.81 8.66
CA GLN A 176 -8.35 -10.68 8.34
C GLN A 176 -7.65 -9.89 9.44
N TRP A 177 -6.46 -10.35 9.86
CA TRP A 177 -5.66 -9.59 10.82
C TRP A 177 -5.04 -8.36 10.17
N ILE A 178 -5.18 -7.22 10.83
CA ILE A 178 -4.50 -5.97 10.53
C ILE A 178 -3.68 -5.61 11.77
N VAL A 179 -2.42 -5.27 11.58
CA VAL A 179 -1.50 -4.91 12.66
C VAL A 179 -1.04 -3.47 12.44
N LEU A 180 -1.17 -2.62 13.45
CA LEU A 180 -0.89 -1.18 13.37
C LEU A 180 -0.01 -0.73 14.54
N ILE A 181 0.92 0.18 14.29
CA ILE A 181 1.84 0.70 15.30
C ILE A 181 1.10 1.68 16.22
N THR A 182 1.12 1.45 17.52
CA THR A 182 0.59 2.37 18.53
C THR A 182 1.68 3.25 19.14
N ARG A 183 2.90 2.70 19.29
CA ARG A 183 4.03 3.39 19.89
C ARG A 183 5.35 2.93 19.30
N ILE A 184 6.33 3.83 19.18
CA ILE A 184 7.75 3.51 18.96
C ILE A 184 8.58 4.23 20.01
N GLY A 185 9.45 3.51 20.72
CA GLY A 185 10.38 4.07 21.70
C GLY A 185 11.78 3.43 21.63
N TYR A 186 12.76 3.97 22.35
CA TYR A 186 14.07 3.32 22.49
C TYR A 186 13.94 2.01 23.26
N TYR A 187 14.68 1.00 22.80
CA TYR A 187 14.79 -0.26 23.52
C TYR A 187 15.63 -0.08 24.78
N GLN A 188 14.99 -0.14 25.93
CA GLN A 188 15.65 -0.27 27.22
C GLN A 188 15.61 -1.75 27.61
N PRO A 189 16.75 -2.47 27.58
CA PRO A 189 16.78 -3.83 28.11
C PRO A 189 16.54 -3.72 29.61
N SER A 190 15.29 -3.96 30.05
CA SER A 190 15.01 -3.98 31.47
C SER A 190 15.87 -5.08 32.10
N ALA A 191 16.51 -4.80 33.24
CA ALA A 191 17.43 -5.73 33.90
C ALA A 191 16.78 -7.09 34.26
N ASN A 192 15.46 -7.20 34.17
CA ASN A 192 14.70 -8.43 34.43
C ASN A 192 14.42 -9.27 33.15
N THR A 193 14.85 -8.85 31.96
CA THR A 193 14.63 -9.61 30.69
C THR A 193 15.88 -10.39 30.26
N VAL A 194 16.66 -10.95 31.19
CA VAL A 194 17.88 -11.71 30.88
C VAL A 194 17.59 -13.17 30.45
N ALA A 195 16.34 -13.65 30.48
CA ALA A 195 16.07 -15.08 30.33
C ALA A 195 15.57 -15.56 28.95
N SER A 196 15.53 -14.72 27.90
CA SER A 196 15.14 -15.19 26.55
C SER A 196 15.69 -14.32 25.43
N ALA A 197 17.02 -14.20 25.33
CA ALA A 197 17.63 -13.81 24.07
C ALA A 197 17.39 -14.95 23.04
N PRO A 198 16.90 -14.66 21.82
CA PRO A 198 16.88 -15.65 20.77
C PRO A 198 18.34 -15.92 20.36
N ALA A 199 18.90 -17.02 20.86
CA ALA A 199 20.10 -17.58 20.29
C ALA A 199 19.77 -17.91 18.83
N GLY A 200 20.25 -17.08 17.90
CA GLY A 200 20.22 -17.37 16.49
C GLY A 200 21.11 -18.58 16.22
N THR A 201 20.56 -19.78 16.33
CA THR A 201 21.20 -21.02 15.87
C THR A 201 21.17 -21.00 14.35
N SER A 202 22.14 -20.31 13.76
CA SER A 202 22.58 -20.58 12.40
C SER A 202 23.32 -21.91 12.41
N THR A 203 22.59 -23.02 12.34
CA THR A 203 23.16 -24.33 12.05
C THR A 203 23.53 -24.40 10.58
N ALA A 204 24.74 -23.94 10.25
CA ALA A 204 25.43 -24.38 9.05
C ALA A 204 25.78 -25.88 9.21
N PRO A 205 25.57 -26.73 8.19
CA PRO A 205 25.97 -28.12 8.27
C PRO A 205 27.50 -28.22 8.23
N VAL A 206 28.09 -28.64 9.35
CA VAL A 206 29.51 -29.00 9.44
C VAL A 206 29.68 -30.33 8.68
N VAL A 207 30.21 -30.24 7.46
CA VAL A 207 30.79 -31.38 6.75
C VAL A 207 32.10 -31.72 7.46
N ALA A 208 32.16 -32.93 8.01
CA ALA A 208 33.36 -33.49 8.61
C ALA A 208 34.41 -33.75 7.53
N THR A 209 35.57 -33.10 7.64
CA THR A 209 36.77 -33.47 6.89
C THR A 209 37.89 -33.79 7.89
N ALA A 210 38.40 -35.01 7.76
CA ALA A 210 39.49 -35.58 8.55
C ALA A 210 40.85 -34.89 8.27
N PRO A 211 41.86 -35.06 9.15
CA PRO A 211 43.09 -34.28 9.14
C PRO A 211 44.21 -34.93 8.33
N SER A 212 45.10 -34.11 7.76
CA SER A 212 46.41 -34.51 7.24
C SER A 212 47.31 -33.28 7.01
N PRO A 213 48.65 -33.45 6.98
CA PRO A 213 49.54 -32.71 7.87
C PRO A 213 50.49 -31.72 7.19
N VAL A 214 51.08 -30.91 8.07
CA VAL A 214 52.25 -30.03 7.94
C VAL A 214 53.25 -30.40 6.84
N LYS A 215 53.60 -29.42 6.00
CA LYS A 215 54.96 -29.28 5.45
C LYS A 215 55.35 -27.81 5.26
N LYS A 216 56.61 -27.55 5.58
CA LYS A 216 57.31 -26.27 5.76
C LYS A 216 58.10 -25.91 4.49
N THR A 217 58.41 -24.62 4.36
CA THR A 217 59.47 -23.97 3.53
C THR A 217 59.19 -24.02 2.01
N ASP A 218 59.31 -22.94 1.22
CA ASP A 218 60.52 -22.14 0.99
C ASP A 218 60.25 -20.77 0.33
N GLU A 219 61.29 -19.96 0.45
CA GLU A 219 61.55 -18.60 0.01
C GLU A 219 61.81 -18.49 -1.51
N VAL A 220 61.85 -17.25 -2.04
CA VAL A 220 62.63 -16.74 -3.20
C VAL A 220 61.85 -16.04 -4.36
N LYS A 221 62.13 -14.74 -4.46
CA LYS A 221 62.35 -13.79 -5.60
C LYS A 221 61.42 -13.71 -6.84
N LYS A 222 60.92 -12.47 -7.03
CA LYS A 222 61.29 -11.45 -8.05
C LYS A 222 61.31 -11.80 -9.56
N MET A 223 60.39 -11.18 -10.30
CA MET A 223 60.46 -10.57 -11.66
C MET A 223 59.07 -9.94 -11.90
N GLU A 224 58.81 -8.65 -12.09
CA GLU A 224 59.35 -7.57 -12.95
C GLU A 224 59.08 -7.76 -14.45
N GLU A 225 57.95 -7.19 -14.93
CA GLU A 225 57.64 -6.84 -16.33
C GLU A 225 56.42 -5.87 -16.29
N VAL A 226 56.58 -4.53 -16.35
CA VAL A 226 56.85 -3.64 -17.51
C VAL A 226 55.76 -3.66 -18.58
N ILE A 227 54.75 -2.77 -18.47
CA ILE A 227 54.11 -1.93 -19.52
C ILE A 227 53.40 -0.80 -18.73
N GLY A 228 53.63 0.51 -18.84
CA GLY A 228 54.10 1.33 -19.95
C GLY A 228 52.93 2.17 -20.47
N HIS A 229 52.63 3.34 -19.87
CA HIS A 229 52.01 4.43 -20.63
C HIS A 229 52.28 5.82 -20.03
N GLU A 230 52.48 6.74 -20.96
CA GLU A 230 53.20 8.01 -20.87
C GLU A 230 52.37 9.16 -20.29
N GLU A 231 53.07 9.97 -19.49
CA GLU A 231 52.81 11.41 -19.31
C GLU A 231 53.17 12.19 -20.58
N PRO A 232 52.62 13.40 -20.74
CA PRO A 232 53.49 14.52 -21.08
C PRO A 232 53.45 15.60 -20.00
N LYS A 233 54.67 15.98 -19.61
CA LYS A 233 55.01 17.06 -18.68
C LYS A 233 54.86 18.45 -19.30
N LYS A 234 54.77 19.41 -18.36
CA LYS A 234 55.46 20.71 -18.30
C LYS A 234 54.78 21.91 -18.97
N ALA A 235 54.38 22.87 -18.13
CA ALA A 235 55.18 24.09 -17.94
C ALA A 235 54.89 24.71 -16.56
N ALA A 236 55.96 25.04 -15.84
CA ALA A 236 55.96 25.83 -14.62
C ALA A 236 56.14 27.32 -14.98
N SER A 237 55.73 28.25 -14.11
CA SER A 237 56.60 29.36 -13.64
C SER A 237 55.89 30.28 -12.63
N ALA A 238 56.56 30.45 -11.49
CA ALA A 238 56.76 31.68 -10.70
C ALA A 238 55.60 32.47 -10.04
N THR A 239 55.59 32.41 -8.70
CA THR A 239 55.42 33.55 -7.76
C THR A 239 56.56 34.58 -7.92
N PRO A 240 56.47 35.87 -7.48
CA PRO A 240 56.08 36.28 -6.11
C PRO A 240 55.40 37.68 -5.92
N ASP A 241 55.23 38.04 -4.64
CA ASP A 241 55.12 39.39 -4.03
C ASP A 241 53.75 40.03 -3.67
N LYS A 242 53.37 39.81 -2.39
CA LYS A 242 53.32 40.77 -1.26
C LYS A 242 52.89 42.25 -1.48
N ALA A 243 51.71 42.61 -0.97
CA ALA A 243 51.34 43.90 -0.31
C ALA A 243 49.92 43.70 0.30
N THR A 244 49.67 43.67 1.62
CA THR A 244 49.57 44.74 2.65
C THR A 244 48.49 45.81 2.40
N VAL A 245 47.74 46.12 3.48
CA VAL A 245 46.74 47.20 3.74
C VAL A 245 45.37 46.99 3.05
N THR A 246 44.18 47.16 3.64
CA THR A 246 43.72 48.05 4.72
C THR A 246 42.38 47.53 5.28
N MET A 247 42.18 47.64 6.59
CA MET A 247 40.86 47.53 7.24
C MET A 247 39.96 48.68 6.81
N VAL A 248 38.72 48.42 6.42
CA VAL A 248 37.68 49.47 6.35
C VAL A 248 36.43 48.98 7.07
N ALA A 249 35.99 49.86 7.96
CA ALA A 249 34.88 49.74 8.87
C ALA A 249 33.55 49.50 8.15
N ASN A 250 32.75 48.59 8.72
CA ASN A 250 31.33 48.46 8.41
C ASN A 250 30.59 49.65 9.03
N LYS A 251 30.10 50.55 8.17
CA LYS A 251 29.15 51.60 8.54
C LYS A 251 27.77 51.17 8.07
N GLU A 252 26.88 51.10 9.04
CA GLU A 252 25.42 51.14 8.95
C GLU A 252 24.92 52.17 7.93
N PRO A 253 23.78 51.90 7.29
CA PRO A 253 22.85 52.98 7.04
C PRO A 253 21.41 52.66 7.45
N GLU A 254 20.86 53.59 8.23
CA GLU A 254 19.44 53.89 8.36
C GLU A 254 18.76 54.12 7.01
N ASN A 255 17.63 53.45 6.83
CA ASN A 255 16.31 54.05 6.68
C ASN A 255 16.19 55.38 5.88
N ALA A 256 15.66 55.30 4.66
CA ALA A 256 14.81 56.37 4.11
C ALA A 256 13.87 55.83 3.01
N ALA A 257 12.60 56.19 3.16
CA ALA A 257 11.48 55.83 2.30
C ALA A 257 11.59 56.36 0.86
N LYS A 258 11.12 55.59 -0.12
CA LYS A 258 10.40 56.18 -1.25
C LYS A 258 9.40 55.20 -1.90
N LYS A 259 8.16 55.67 -1.81
CA LYS A 259 6.92 55.34 -2.50
C LYS A 259 7.10 55.28 -4.02
N GLU A 260 6.72 54.17 -4.66
CA GLU A 260 6.16 54.20 -6.01
C GLU A 260 5.39 52.91 -6.35
N VAL A 261 4.12 53.10 -6.69
CA VAL A 261 3.19 52.12 -7.23
C VAL A 261 3.36 52.15 -8.76
N PRO A 262 3.26 51.00 -9.45
CA PRO A 262 2.44 51.03 -10.65
C PRO A 262 1.50 49.84 -10.81
N ALA A 263 0.28 50.23 -11.19
CA ALA A 263 -0.56 49.64 -12.23
C ALA A 263 -0.95 48.15 -12.15
N LYS A 264 -2.21 47.97 -11.73
CA LYS A 264 -3.09 46.87 -12.12
C LYS A 264 -3.11 46.71 -13.64
N ASN A 265 -2.62 45.58 -14.15
CA ASN A 265 -3.00 45.06 -15.45
C ASN A 265 -4.14 44.06 -15.26
N ALA A 266 -5.33 44.45 -15.73
CA ALA A 266 -6.49 43.59 -15.86
C ALA A 266 -6.29 42.72 -17.11
N ILE A 267 -6.01 41.43 -16.91
CA ILE A 267 -6.11 40.41 -17.96
C ILE A 267 -7.52 39.83 -17.85
N LYS A 268 -8.35 40.17 -18.83
CA LYS A 268 -9.66 39.59 -19.08
C LYS A 268 -9.41 38.30 -19.87
N GLU A 269 -9.38 37.16 -19.18
CA GLU A 269 -9.32 35.85 -19.81
C GLU A 269 -10.74 35.28 -19.86
N GLU A 270 -11.40 35.48 -21.01
CA GLU A 270 -12.67 34.82 -21.34
C GLU A 270 -12.37 33.36 -21.72
N VAL A 271 -12.65 32.43 -20.82
CA VAL A 271 -12.67 31.00 -21.12
C VAL A 271 -14.08 30.65 -21.64
N PRO A 272 -14.23 30.09 -22.85
CA PRO A 272 -15.52 29.66 -23.34
C PRO A 272 -15.99 28.43 -22.56
N VAL A 273 -17.10 28.59 -21.84
CA VAL A 273 -17.85 27.51 -21.19
C VAL A 273 -18.43 26.62 -22.29
N ALA A 274 -17.82 25.45 -22.49
CA ALA A 274 -18.40 24.39 -23.31
C ALA A 274 -19.64 23.84 -22.59
N GLU A 275 -20.79 24.15 -23.15
CA GLU A 275 -22.11 23.68 -22.73
C GLU A 275 -22.19 22.15 -22.80
N LEU A 276 -22.06 21.49 -21.65
CA LEU A 276 -22.23 20.05 -21.53
C LEU A 276 -23.71 19.69 -21.72
N LYS A 277 -24.05 19.19 -22.90
CA LYS A 277 -25.35 18.56 -23.17
C LYS A 277 -25.59 17.41 -22.21
N LYS A 278 -26.64 17.56 -21.41
CA LYS A 278 -27.27 16.55 -20.55
C LYS A 278 -27.63 15.32 -21.39
N PRO A 279 -27.17 14.09 -21.09
CA PRO A 279 -27.67 12.91 -21.75
C PRO A 279 -29.09 12.61 -21.25
N GLU A 280 -30.03 12.65 -22.18
CA GLU A 280 -31.42 12.23 -22.03
C GLU A 280 -31.45 10.73 -21.72
N VAL A 281 -31.84 10.39 -20.48
CA VAL A 281 -32.01 9.00 -20.04
C VAL A 281 -33.31 8.48 -20.64
N ALA A 282 -33.21 7.77 -21.76
CA ALA A 282 -34.31 7.03 -22.34
C ALA A 282 -34.71 5.87 -21.42
N GLU A 283 -35.87 6.02 -20.81
CA GLU A 283 -36.58 5.02 -20.01
C GLU A 283 -36.93 3.79 -20.88
N LYS A 284 -36.21 2.69 -20.66
CA LYS A 284 -36.42 1.44 -21.40
C LYS A 284 -37.51 0.61 -20.72
N LYS A 285 -38.72 0.71 -21.28
CA LYS A 285 -39.88 -0.16 -21.04
C LYS A 285 -39.48 -1.64 -20.95
N GLU A 286 -39.78 -2.27 -19.82
CA GLU A 286 -39.74 -3.73 -19.64
C GLU A 286 -40.78 -4.41 -20.52
N ALA A 287 -40.38 -5.51 -21.16
CA ALA A 287 -41.27 -6.43 -21.86
C ALA A 287 -41.22 -7.81 -21.16
N PRO A 288 -42.31 -8.59 -21.22
CA PRO A 288 -42.66 -9.57 -20.20
C PRO A 288 -42.02 -10.95 -20.42
N LYS A 289 -41.79 -11.63 -19.30
CA LYS A 289 -41.41 -13.04 -19.17
C LYS A 289 -42.40 -13.96 -19.90
N THR A 290 -41.90 -14.75 -20.84
CA THR A 290 -42.57 -15.95 -21.35
C THR A 290 -41.99 -17.19 -20.67
N GLU A 291 -42.83 -17.88 -19.90
CA GLU A 291 -42.56 -19.21 -19.33
C GLU A 291 -42.62 -20.29 -20.42
N PRO A 292 -41.74 -21.32 -20.41
CA PRO A 292 -41.98 -22.51 -21.20
C PRO A 292 -42.83 -23.52 -20.42
N LYS A 293 -43.93 -23.84 -21.10
CA LYS A 293 -44.99 -24.80 -20.81
C LYS A 293 -44.46 -26.20 -20.47
N LYS A 294 -45.07 -26.78 -19.44
CA LYS A 294 -45.01 -28.17 -19.00
C LYS A 294 -45.80 -29.03 -20.00
N GLU A 295 -45.16 -30.00 -20.65
CA GLU A 295 -45.83 -30.96 -21.53
C GLU A 295 -45.76 -32.36 -20.93
N VAL A 296 -46.91 -33.01 -20.93
CA VAL A 296 -47.24 -34.24 -20.21
C VAL A 296 -47.01 -35.47 -21.10
N ALA A 297 -46.71 -36.57 -20.42
CA ALA A 297 -46.51 -37.92 -20.91
C ALA A 297 -47.47 -38.41 -22.01
N ALA A 298 -46.91 -39.23 -22.91
CA ALA A 298 -47.65 -40.24 -23.64
C ALA A 298 -46.94 -41.60 -23.56
N SER A 299 -47.80 -42.61 -23.40
CA SER A 299 -47.60 -44.02 -23.10
C SER A 299 -47.19 -44.88 -24.32
N VAL A 300 -46.26 -45.82 -24.07
CA VAL A 300 -46.18 -47.23 -24.53
C VAL A 300 -46.19 -47.56 -26.04
N LYS A 301 -45.16 -48.32 -26.48
CA LYS A 301 -45.30 -49.65 -27.13
C LYS A 301 -43.96 -50.44 -27.16
N PRO A 302 -44.01 -51.78 -27.32
CA PRO A 302 -42.97 -52.71 -26.87
C PRO A 302 -42.05 -53.23 -27.98
N VAL A 303 -40.88 -53.72 -27.54
CA VAL A 303 -40.03 -54.77 -28.13
C VAL A 303 -39.75 -54.67 -29.63
N GLU A 304 -38.51 -54.30 -29.96
CA GLU A 304 -37.84 -54.85 -31.14
C GLU A 304 -36.37 -55.15 -30.82
N LYS A 305 -36.07 -56.46 -30.81
CA LYS A 305 -34.73 -57.03 -30.68
C LYS A 305 -33.93 -56.57 -31.90
N SER A 306 -33.01 -55.62 -31.72
CA SER A 306 -32.06 -55.20 -32.73
C SER A 306 -30.67 -55.79 -32.46
N PRO A 307 -29.89 -55.99 -33.53
CA PRO A 307 -28.86 -57.02 -33.60
C PRO A 307 -27.69 -56.70 -32.69
N GLU A 308 -27.13 -57.76 -32.15
CA GLU A 308 -25.83 -57.82 -31.49
C GLU A 308 -24.77 -57.20 -32.42
N MET A 309 -24.58 -55.89 -32.29
CA MET A 309 -23.57 -55.13 -33.02
C MET A 309 -22.22 -55.66 -32.58
N ALA A 310 -21.50 -56.24 -33.54
CA ALA A 310 -20.11 -56.62 -33.41
C ALA A 310 -19.34 -55.52 -32.68
N PRO A 311 -18.45 -55.88 -31.73
CA PRO A 311 -17.74 -54.92 -30.90
C PRO A 311 -16.99 -53.94 -31.80
N ALA A 312 -17.46 -52.68 -31.80
CA ALA A 312 -16.78 -51.59 -32.46
C ALA A 312 -15.30 -51.64 -32.05
N SER A 313 -14.43 -51.60 -33.04
CA SER A 313 -13.00 -51.76 -32.85
C SER A 313 -12.53 -50.83 -31.72
N SER A 314 -11.65 -51.31 -30.84
CA SER A 314 -11.15 -50.55 -29.68
C SER A 314 -10.58 -49.16 -30.03
N LYS A 315 -10.25 -48.95 -31.32
CA LYS A 315 -9.77 -47.71 -31.90
C LYS A 315 -10.85 -46.62 -31.97
N ASP A 316 -12.09 -46.98 -32.32
CA ASP A 316 -13.21 -46.02 -32.45
C ASP A 316 -13.71 -45.51 -31.10
N ARG A 317 -13.60 -46.35 -30.06
CA ARG A 317 -13.98 -45.96 -28.70
C ARG A 317 -13.00 -44.96 -28.09
N ARG A 318 -11.71 -45.02 -28.46
CA ARG A 318 -10.68 -44.07 -28.01
C ARG A 318 -10.79 -42.70 -28.69
N THR A 319 -11.13 -42.65 -29.98
CA THR A 319 -11.32 -41.38 -30.69
C THR A 319 -12.57 -40.65 -30.21
N ALA A 320 -13.67 -41.38 -29.95
CA ALA A 320 -14.90 -40.81 -29.40
C ALA A 320 -14.69 -40.19 -27.99
N THR A 321 -13.94 -40.87 -27.11
CA THR A 321 -13.66 -40.34 -25.75
C THR A 321 -12.73 -39.13 -25.79
N LEU A 322 -11.72 -39.11 -26.67
CA LEU A 322 -10.83 -37.96 -26.86
C LEU A 322 -11.57 -36.72 -27.40
N ASN A 323 -12.47 -36.92 -28.36
CA ASN A 323 -13.29 -35.84 -28.91
C ASN A 323 -14.26 -35.26 -27.86
N ALA A 324 -14.84 -36.12 -27.01
CA ALA A 324 -15.67 -35.69 -25.89
C ALA A 324 -14.86 -34.89 -24.84
N GLU A 325 -13.63 -35.32 -24.53
CA GLU A 325 -12.73 -34.62 -23.61
C GLU A 325 -12.33 -33.24 -24.15
N LEU A 326 -12.01 -33.13 -25.45
CA LEU A 326 -11.72 -31.86 -26.12
C LEU A 326 -12.91 -30.89 -26.09
N ALA A 327 -14.12 -31.40 -26.36
CA ALA A 327 -15.34 -30.58 -26.31
C ALA A 327 -15.60 -30.08 -24.88
N ALA A 328 -15.36 -30.90 -23.86
CA ALA A 328 -15.50 -30.51 -22.46
C ALA A 328 -14.47 -29.46 -22.04
N LEU A 329 -13.21 -29.59 -22.46
CA LEU A 329 -12.16 -28.59 -22.21
C LEU A 329 -12.46 -27.26 -22.92
N GLY A 330 -12.95 -27.30 -24.15
CA GLY A 330 -13.36 -26.11 -24.90
C GLY A 330 -14.49 -25.34 -24.21
N LYS A 331 -15.51 -26.05 -23.72
CA LYS A 331 -16.61 -25.46 -22.91
C LYS A 331 -16.11 -24.83 -21.61
N LYS A 332 -15.16 -25.47 -20.91
CA LYS A 332 -14.56 -24.90 -19.69
C LYS A 332 -13.75 -23.64 -19.98
N ALA A 333 -12.94 -23.63 -21.03
CA ALA A 333 -12.14 -22.47 -21.41
C ALA A 333 -13.01 -21.25 -21.78
N THR A 334 -14.08 -21.47 -22.55
CA THR A 334 -15.04 -20.41 -22.91
C THR A 334 -15.81 -19.88 -21.69
N LYS A 335 -16.22 -20.76 -20.77
CA LYS A 335 -16.85 -20.36 -19.50
C LYS A 335 -15.96 -19.40 -18.70
N TYR A 336 -14.71 -19.77 -18.42
CA TYR A 336 -13.80 -18.93 -17.64
C TYR A 336 -13.39 -17.63 -18.35
N LYS A 337 -13.32 -17.64 -19.70
CA LYS A 337 -13.09 -16.41 -20.48
C LYS A 337 -14.26 -15.44 -20.33
N ARG A 338 -15.50 -15.93 -20.40
CA ARG A 338 -16.72 -15.10 -20.23
C ARG A 338 -16.84 -14.56 -18.80
N GLU A 339 -16.60 -15.40 -17.79
CA GLU A 339 -16.59 -14.97 -16.39
C GLU A 339 -15.50 -13.92 -16.12
N GLY A 340 -14.28 -14.12 -16.64
CA GLY A 340 -13.21 -13.13 -16.49
C GLY A 340 -13.49 -11.79 -17.17
N ALA A 341 -14.14 -11.81 -18.35
CA ALA A 341 -14.54 -10.59 -19.05
C ALA A 341 -15.63 -9.80 -18.31
N LEU A 342 -16.66 -10.48 -17.80
CA LEU A 342 -17.72 -9.87 -16.99
C LEU A 342 -17.17 -9.23 -15.71
N MET A 343 -16.30 -9.93 -14.98
CA MET A 343 -15.70 -9.40 -13.76
C MET A 343 -14.84 -8.16 -14.01
N ARG A 344 -14.08 -8.12 -15.12
CA ARG A 344 -13.28 -6.95 -15.50
C ARG A 344 -14.13 -5.77 -15.96
N ALA A 345 -15.20 -6.03 -16.70
CA ALA A 345 -16.15 -4.99 -17.11
C ALA A 345 -16.84 -4.37 -15.87
N GLY A 346 -17.29 -5.21 -14.93
CA GLY A 346 -17.85 -4.76 -13.65
C GLY A 346 -16.85 -3.95 -12.82
N ALA A 347 -15.59 -4.40 -12.73
CA ALA A 347 -14.53 -3.65 -12.07
C ALA A 347 -14.30 -2.26 -12.71
N GLY A 348 -14.27 -2.20 -14.05
CA GLY A 348 -14.09 -0.93 -14.77
C GLY A 348 -15.21 0.07 -14.50
N ILE A 349 -16.47 -0.39 -14.49
CA ILE A 349 -17.64 0.46 -14.18
C ILE A 349 -17.56 0.96 -12.74
N ALA A 350 -17.23 0.10 -11.77
CA ALA A 350 -17.13 0.49 -10.36
C ALA A 350 -16.04 1.54 -10.13
N VAL A 351 -14.87 1.39 -10.76
CA VAL A 351 -13.77 2.37 -10.66
C VAL A 351 -14.17 3.70 -11.32
N ALA A 352 -14.75 3.67 -12.52
CA ALA A 352 -15.19 4.89 -13.21
C ALA A 352 -16.26 5.66 -12.41
N ALA A 353 -17.24 4.95 -11.83
CA ALA A 353 -18.24 5.55 -10.96
C ALA A 353 -17.62 6.17 -9.69
N SER A 354 -16.60 5.52 -9.11
CA SER A 354 -15.89 6.02 -7.93
C SER A 354 -15.11 7.30 -8.24
N VAL A 355 -14.43 7.35 -9.39
CA VAL A 355 -13.72 8.55 -9.86
C VAL A 355 -14.69 9.71 -10.10
N ALA A 356 -15.81 9.45 -10.79
CA ALA A 356 -16.83 10.47 -11.03
C ALA A 356 -17.40 11.03 -9.72
N THR A 357 -17.66 10.16 -8.74
CA THR A 357 -18.12 10.57 -7.40
C THR A 357 -17.06 11.43 -6.69
N GLY A 358 -15.78 11.08 -6.81
CA GLY A 358 -14.67 11.87 -6.27
C GLY A 358 -14.59 13.29 -6.85
N VAL A 359 -14.78 13.43 -8.17
CA VAL A 359 -14.79 14.75 -8.83
C VAL A 359 -15.97 15.61 -8.35
N VAL A 360 -17.17 15.02 -8.27
CA VAL A 360 -18.37 15.73 -7.78
C VAL A 360 -18.22 16.15 -6.31
N LEU A 361 -17.69 15.26 -5.46
CA LEU A 361 -17.43 15.57 -4.04
C LEU A 361 -16.40 16.68 -3.87
N TYR A 362 -15.35 16.69 -4.70
CA TYR A 362 -14.32 17.73 -4.66
C TYR A 362 -14.88 19.09 -5.09
N GLY A 363 -15.71 19.11 -6.14
CA GLY A 363 -16.46 20.31 -6.55
C GLY A 363 -17.34 20.86 -5.42
N ALA A 364 -18.21 20.02 -4.86
CA ALA A 364 -19.11 20.41 -3.77
C ALA A 364 -18.37 20.89 -2.52
N TYR A 365 -17.20 20.32 -2.22
CA TYR A 365 -16.36 20.75 -1.11
C TYR A 365 -15.72 22.13 -1.33
N ASN A 366 -15.32 22.43 -2.56
CA ASN A 366 -14.81 23.77 -2.89
C ASN A 366 -15.93 24.82 -2.82
N ASP A 367 -17.14 24.49 -3.26
CA ASP A 367 -18.31 25.36 -3.13
C ASP A 367 -18.62 25.63 -1.65
N TYR A 368 -18.59 24.58 -0.81
CA TYR A 368 -18.75 24.71 0.64
C TYR A 368 -17.70 25.65 1.27
N LYS A 369 -16.42 25.51 0.89
CA LYS A 369 -15.35 26.42 1.34
C LYS A 369 -15.63 27.85 0.93
N ALA A 370 -16.00 28.08 -0.32
CA ALA A 370 -16.32 29.41 -0.83
C ALA A 370 -17.51 30.04 -0.08
N GLU A 371 -18.51 29.25 0.31
CA GLU A 371 -19.63 29.73 1.11
C GLU A 371 -19.21 30.08 2.54
N ILE A 372 -18.34 29.30 3.16
CA ILE A 372 -17.76 29.60 4.48
C ILE A 372 -16.95 30.91 4.41
N ASP A 373 -16.11 31.07 3.40
CA ASP A 373 -15.31 32.28 3.21
C ASP A 373 -16.21 33.51 2.98
N LYS A 374 -17.29 33.36 2.20
CA LYS A 374 -18.29 34.42 2.00
C LYS A 374 -18.98 34.81 3.30
N LYS A 375 -19.32 33.84 4.17
CA LYS A 375 -19.93 34.11 5.48
C LYS A 375 -18.94 34.77 6.44
N ASN A 376 -17.68 34.34 6.44
CA ASN A 376 -16.62 34.99 7.23
C ASN A 376 -16.39 36.43 6.77
N ALA A 377 -16.40 36.70 5.46
CA ALA A 377 -16.31 38.06 4.93
C ALA A 377 -17.51 38.94 5.35
N ALA A 378 -18.73 38.39 5.32
CA ALA A 378 -19.92 39.10 5.81
C ALA A 378 -19.85 39.36 7.32
N PHE A 379 -19.33 38.40 8.09
CA PHE A 379 -19.08 38.56 9.52
C PHE A 379 -18.05 39.66 9.78
N ASP A 380 -16.98 39.74 9.00
CA ASP A 380 -15.97 40.81 9.13
C ASP A 380 -16.57 42.19 8.91
N VAL A 381 -17.42 42.35 7.90
CA VAL A 381 -18.15 43.61 7.66
C VAL A 381 -19.07 43.95 8.85
N TRP A 382 -19.81 42.96 9.36
CA TRP A 382 -20.67 43.17 10.53
C TRP A 382 -19.86 43.51 11.80
N TYR A 383 -18.74 42.84 12.02
CA TYR A 383 -17.83 43.03 13.15
C TYR A 383 -17.31 44.48 13.18
N ASP A 384 -17.03 45.04 12.00
CA ASP A 384 -16.53 46.41 11.82
C ASP A 384 -17.64 47.48 11.76
N THR A 385 -18.90 47.06 11.70
CA THR A 385 -20.03 48.01 11.69
C THR A 385 -20.20 48.65 13.07
N VAL A 386 -20.28 49.98 13.09
CA VAL A 386 -20.47 50.78 14.31
C VAL A 386 -21.96 51.05 14.49
N VAL A 387 -22.48 50.70 15.67
CA VAL A 387 -23.86 50.98 16.09
C VAL A 387 -23.78 51.74 17.41
N ASP A 388 -24.41 52.92 17.48
CA ASP A 388 -24.40 53.79 18.66
C ASP A 388 -22.99 54.19 19.14
N GLY A 389 -22.05 54.36 18.21
CA GLY A 389 -20.68 54.79 18.49
C GLY A 389 -19.74 53.66 18.96
N VAL A 390 -20.21 52.42 19.00
CA VAL A 390 -19.43 51.23 19.38
C VAL A 390 -19.40 50.23 18.23
N ALA A 391 -18.22 49.73 17.85
CA ALA A 391 -18.14 48.67 16.84
C ALA A 391 -18.69 47.35 17.41
N ASN A 392 -19.48 46.61 16.62
CA ASN A 392 -20.06 45.33 17.07
C ASN A 392 -18.99 44.37 17.61
N GLY A 393 -17.80 44.41 17.02
CA GLY A 393 -16.65 43.58 17.37
C GLY A 393 -15.99 43.86 18.73
N GLU A 394 -16.17 45.04 19.33
CA GLU A 394 -15.50 45.39 20.59
C GLU A 394 -15.92 44.50 21.77
N LYS A 395 -17.08 43.84 21.67
CA LYS A 395 -17.57 42.89 22.68
C LYS A 395 -16.95 41.49 22.54
N PHE A 396 -16.13 41.24 21.53
CA PHE A 396 -15.57 39.94 21.21
C PHE A 396 -14.04 39.94 21.37
N ASN A 397 -13.52 38.92 22.07
CA ASN A 397 -12.10 38.81 22.39
C ASN A 397 -11.16 38.72 21.16
N SER A 398 -11.64 38.23 20.02
CA SER A 398 -10.86 38.14 18.78
C SER A 398 -11.78 37.94 17.58
N ARG A 399 -11.51 38.64 16.47
CA ARG A 399 -12.21 38.45 15.19
C ARG A 399 -12.05 37.02 14.65
N THR A 400 -10.84 36.48 14.69
CA THR A 400 -10.50 35.19 14.06
C THR A 400 -11.00 33.98 14.83
N SER A 401 -11.30 34.12 16.12
CA SER A 401 -11.86 33.01 16.91
C SER A 401 -13.30 32.67 16.52
N TYR A 402 -14.00 33.58 15.86
CA TYR A 402 -15.39 33.40 15.43
C TYR A 402 -15.53 33.10 13.94
N HIS A 403 -14.43 33.08 13.18
CA HIS A 403 -14.44 32.60 11.79
C HIS A 403 -14.80 31.11 11.77
N ALA A 404 -15.81 30.78 10.97
CA ALA A 404 -16.13 29.40 10.69
C ALA A 404 -14.96 28.78 9.92
N LYS A 405 -14.43 27.66 10.42
CA LYS A 405 -13.39 26.92 9.72
C LYS A 405 -14.06 25.84 8.88
N PRO A 406 -13.69 25.68 7.60
CA PRO A 406 -14.23 24.60 6.80
C PRO A 406 -13.84 23.27 7.44
N ASN A 407 -14.82 22.39 7.59
CA ASN A 407 -14.57 21.01 8.01
C ASN A 407 -13.65 20.31 7.00
N SER A 408 -12.92 19.28 7.43
CA SER A 408 -12.11 18.48 6.49
C SER A 408 -12.99 17.80 5.44
N LEU A 409 -12.44 17.52 4.25
CA LEU A 409 -13.15 16.82 3.15
C LEU A 409 -13.80 15.51 3.62
N ILE A 410 -13.13 14.79 4.52
CA ILE A 410 -13.61 13.53 5.11
C ILE A 410 -14.86 13.76 5.97
N SER A 411 -14.88 14.83 6.76
CA SER A 411 -16.02 15.18 7.62
C SER A 411 -17.19 15.74 6.81
N PHE A 412 -16.91 16.50 5.74
CA PHE A 412 -17.91 17.01 4.80
C PHE A 412 -18.61 15.87 4.04
N ALA A 413 -17.88 14.81 3.70
CA ALA A 413 -18.37 13.74 2.84
C ALA A 413 -18.72 12.43 3.59
N SER A 414 -19.05 12.52 4.88
CA SER A 414 -19.08 11.37 5.81
C SER A 414 -20.09 10.25 5.51
N PRO A 415 -20.96 10.33 4.50
CA PRO A 415 -21.51 9.11 3.87
C PRO A 415 -20.95 8.80 2.47
N GLY A 416 -20.65 9.82 1.66
CA GLY A 416 -20.29 9.67 0.23
C GLY A 416 -18.86 9.17 -0.03
N VAL A 417 -17.88 9.56 0.79
CA VAL A 417 -16.48 9.10 0.65
C VAL A 417 -16.34 7.61 0.95
N PHE A 418 -17.15 7.06 1.86
CA PHE A 418 -17.16 5.62 2.13
C PHE A 418 -17.65 4.82 0.92
N VAL A 419 -18.61 5.35 0.14
CA VAL A 419 -19.10 4.70 -1.08
C VAL A 419 -18.05 4.76 -2.20
N ALA A 420 -17.39 5.90 -2.39
CA ALA A 420 -16.33 6.03 -3.38
C ALA A 420 -15.10 5.16 -3.04
N GLY A 421 -14.69 5.11 -1.77
CA GLY A 421 -13.63 4.24 -1.29
C GLY A 421 -13.98 2.76 -1.45
N ALA A 422 -15.20 2.37 -1.07
CA ALA A 422 -15.69 0.99 -1.24
C ALA A 422 -15.75 0.57 -2.71
N GLY A 423 -16.10 1.48 -3.62
CA GLY A 423 -16.13 1.21 -5.06
C GLY A 423 -14.75 0.92 -5.66
N ILE A 424 -13.70 1.63 -5.22
CA ILE A 424 -12.31 1.36 -5.61
C ILE A 424 -11.85 0.00 -5.06
N ILE A 425 -12.16 -0.30 -3.80
CA ILE A 425 -11.80 -1.58 -3.17
C ILE A 425 -12.52 -2.74 -3.86
N ALA A 426 -13.83 -2.64 -4.06
CA ALA A 426 -14.63 -3.64 -4.75
C ALA A 426 -14.16 -3.83 -6.20
N GLY A 427 -13.85 -2.73 -6.90
CA GLY A 427 -13.27 -2.76 -8.24
C GLY A 427 -11.92 -3.46 -8.29
N GLY A 428 -11.03 -3.18 -7.32
CA GLY A 428 -9.73 -3.84 -7.19
C GLY A 428 -9.84 -5.34 -6.94
N VAL A 429 -10.73 -5.76 -6.04
CA VAL A 429 -10.99 -7.18 -5.75
C VAL A 429 -11.57 -7.89 -6.97
N LEU A 430 -12.56 -7.30 -7.65
CA LEU A 430 -13.15 -7.84 -8.89
C LEU A 430 -12.11 -7.98 -10.00
N TRP A 431 -11.21 -7.01 -10.15
CA TRP A 431 -10.10 -7.09 -11.10
C TRP A 431 -9.16 -8.26 -10.80
N PHE A 432 -8.80 -8.46 -9.53
CA PHE A 432 -7.91 -9.54 -9.12
C PHE A 432 -8.54 -10.93 -9.30
N VAL A 433 -9.82 -11.08 -8.94
CA VAL A 433 -10.60 -12.31 -9.19
C VAL A 433 -10.71 -12.59 -10.69
N GLY A 434 -11.00 -11.57 -11.51
CA GLY A 434 -11.01 -11.69 -12.97
C GLY A 434 -9.66 -12.13 -13.55
N SER A 435 -8.54 -11.70 -12.95
CA SER A 435 -7.19 -12.12 -13.34
C SER A 435 -6.94 -13.61 -13.09
N LYS A 436 -7.39 -14.16 -11.96
CA LYS A 436 -7.31 -15.61 -11.67
C LYS A 436 -8.11 -16.43 -12.70
N SER A 437 -9.32 -15.99 -13.05
CA SER A 437 -10.14 -16.65 -14.09
C SER A 437 -9.47 -16.61 -15.46
N ALA A 438 -8.82 -15.50 -15.83
CA ALA A 438 -8.06 -15.39 -17.07
C ALA A 438 -6.83 -16.34 -17.09
N LYS A 439 -6.12 -16.50 -15.96
CA LYS A 439 -5.02 -17.47 -15.84
C LYS A 439 -5.52 -18.91 -16.04
N LYS A 440 -6.66 -19.27 -15.44
CA LYS A 440 -7.30 -20.60 -15.65
C LYS A 440 -7.69 -20.82 -17.11
N ALA A 441 -8.28 -19.82 -17.77
CA ALA A 441 -8.64 -19.91 -19.19
C ALA A 441 -7.41 -20.17 -20.08
N ARG A 442 -6.28 -19.47 -19.82
CA ARG A 442 -5.01 -19.72 -20.53
C ARG A 442 -4.49 -21.14 -20.29
N HIS A 443 -4.59 -21.65 -19.06
CA HIS A 443 -4.16 -23.00 -18.73
C HIS A 443 -4.99 -24.06 -19.49
N TYR A 444 -6.32 -23.93 -19.53
CA TYR A 444 -7.17 -24.83 -20.30
C TYR A 444 -6.92 -24.76 -21.80
N ASN A 445 -6.64 -23.58 -22.36
CA ASN A 445 -6.24 -23.45 -23.76
C ASN A 445 -4.92 -24.18 -24.06
N LYS A 446 -3.92 -24.08 -23.18
CA LYS A 446 -2.65 -24.82 -23.32
C LYS A 446 -2.87 -26.34 -23.28
N LEU A 447 -3.72 -26.84 -22.39
CA LEU A 447 -4.09 -28.27 -22.34
C LEU A 447 -4.79 -28.70 -23.62
N LEU A 448 -5.68 -27.86 -24.16
CA LEU A 448 -6.40 -28.12 -25.40
C LEU A 448 -5.43 -28.18 -26.60
N GLU A 449 -4.45 -27.28 -26.66
CA GLU A 449 -3.37 -27.32 -27.67
C GLU A 449 -2.51 -28.58 -27.54
N GLN A 450 -2.12 -28.98 -26.32
CA GLN A 450 -1.35 -30.20 -26.10
C GLN A 450 -2.12 -31.45 -26.54
N LYS A 451 -3.41 -31.55 -26.21
CA LYS A 451 -4.28 -32.65 -26.63
C LYS A 451 -4.52 -32.66 -28.14
N ARG A 452 -4.66 -31.49 -28.79
CA ARG A 452 -4.73 -31.39 -30.26
C ARG A 452 -3.45 -31.87 -30.92
N LYS A 453 -2.28 -31.50 -30.39
CA LYS A 453 -0.99 -32.00 -30.88
C LYS A 453 -0.88 -33.53 -30.75
N GLN A 454 -1.40 -34.12 -29.68
CA GLN A 454 -1.45 -35.58 -29.52
C GLN A 454 -2.33 -36.28 -30.57
N LEU A 455 -3.42 -35.64 -31.01
CA LEU A 455 -4.29 -36.18 -32.07
C LEU A 455 -3.66 -36.14 -33.47
N VAL A 456 -2.75 -35.19 -33.73
CA VAL A 456 -2.05 -35.10 -35.02
C VAL A 456 -0.94 -36.15 -35.14
N VAL A 457 -0.44 -36.69 -34.03
CA VAL A 457 0.66 -37.68 -33.98
C VAL A 457 0.14 -39.13 -33.88
N SER A 458 -1.09 -39.41 -34.30
CA SER A 458 -1.48 -40.80 -34.55
C SER A 458 -0.87 -41.24 -35.87
N PRO A 459 0.13 -42.15 -35.91
CA PRO A 459 0.68 -42.63 -37.16
C PRO A 459 -0.45 -43.26 -37.97
N GLN A 460 -0.82 -42.62 -39.08
CA GLN A 460 -1.73 -43.22 -40.03
C GLN A 460 -0.96 -44.31 -40.76
N TRP A 461 -1.04 -45.52 -40.23
CA TRP A 461 -0.57 -46.71 -40.92
C TRP A 461 -1.57 -47.00 -42.04
N ASN A 462 -1.44 -46.26 -43.15
CA ASN A 462 -2.09 -46.56 -44.42
C ASN A 462 -1.31 -47.72 -45.06
N GLY A 463 -1.58 -48.92 -44.54
CA GLY A 463 -1.08 -50.15 -45.13
C GLY A 463 -1.93 -50.52 -46.34
N ALA A 464 -1.42 -50.22 -47.53
CA ALA A 464 -1.67 -51.04 -48.71
C ALA A 464 -0.44 -51.02 -49.62
N ARG A 465 0.51 -51.92 -49.37
CA ARG A 465 0.99 -52.95 -50.34
C ARG A 465 2.44 -53.37 -50.11
N GLN A 466 2.54 -54.69 -49.95
CA GLN A 466 3.50 -55.66 -50.50
C GLN A 466 4.95 -55.24 -50.80
N TYR A 467 5.84 -55.95 -50.09
CA TYR A 467 7.22 -56.31 -50.41
C TYR A 467 7.55 -56.39 -51.92
N ALA A 468 8.35 -55.43 -52.40
CA ALA A 468 9.51 -55.62 -53.30
C ALA A 468 10.00 -54.21 -53.71
N GLY A 469 11.04 -53.71 -53.04
CA GLY A 469 11.65 -52.40 -53.34
C GLY A 469 10.88 -51.21 -52.78
N PHE A 470 11.26 -50.74 -51.59
CA PHE A 470 10.69 -49.53 -50.98
C PHE A 470 11.77 -48.48 -50.69
N HIS A 471 11.53 -47.26 -51.20
CA HIS A 471 12.13 -46.03 -50.69
C HIS A 471 11.32 -45.53 -49.49
N LEU A 472 12.05 -45.16 -48.43
CA LEU A 472 11.50 -44.53 -47.24
C LEU A 472 11.94 -43.07 -47.24
N THR A 473 10.99 -42.13 -47.14
CA THR A 473 11.31 -40.70 -46.95
C THR A 473 10.57 -40.19 -45.73
N TYR A 474 11.32 -39.71 -44.74
CA TYR A 474 10.79 -38.99 -43.59
C TYR A 474 10.95 -37.49 -43.82
N GLN A 475 9.88 -36.72 -43.60
CA GLN A 475 9.94 -35.27 -43.41
C GLN A 475 9.54 -34.96 -41.97
N PHE A 476 10.36 -34.15 -41.30
CA PHE A 476 10.14 -33.61 -39.96
C PHE A 476 9.44 -32.25 -40.02
#